data_AF-A0A1A8ZFX9-F1
#
_entry.id   AF-A0A1A8ZFX9-F1
#
_cell.length_a   1.000
_cell.length_b   1.000
_cell.length_c   1.000
_cell.angle_alpha   90.00
_cell.angle_beta   90.00
_cell.angle_gamma   90.00
#
_symmetry.space_group_name_H-M   'P 1'
#
loop_
_entity.id
_entity.type
_entity.pdbx_description
1 polymer ?
#
loop_
_entity_poly.entity_id
_entity_poly.type
_entity_poly.pdbx_seq_one_letter_code
_entity_poly.pdbx_strand_id
1 'polypeptide(L)'
;MARRPGRRLLAGVCLLAVALAGCDRGGDATPTSGTVTDKKLDPPRCGAWNKQHQCTHRIPTRYEICFEDGKKHTCRTVPQHDWERYKVGDHYPAS
;
A
#
# COMPACT_ATOMS: atom_id res chain seq x y z
N MET A 1 23.79 32.17 -47.61
CA MET A 1 22.49 32.52 -46.99
C MET A 1 21.52 31.34 -47.12
N ALA A 2 20.59 31.23 -46.17
CA ALA A 2 19.93 30.04 -45.64
C ALA A 2 19.08 29.17 -46.58
N ARG A 3 19.09 27.84 -46.36
CA ARG A 3 17.89 26.95 -46.36
C ARG A 3 18.09 25.80 -45.35
N ARG A 4 17.37 25.84 -44.22
CA ARG A 4 17.25 24.75 -43.24
C ARG A 4 16.09 23.84 -43.64
N PRO A 5 16.23 22.51 -43.60
CA PRO A 5 15.08 21.64 -43.51
C PRO A 5 15.08 20.80 -42.22
N GLY A 6 13.89 20.70 -41.63
CA GLY A 6 13.53 19.63 -40.69
C GLY A 6 13.91 19.93 -39.24
N ARG A 7 13.08 19.63 -38.25
CA ARG A 7 11.80 18.92 -38.23
C ARG A 7 11.20 19.26 -36.86
N ARG A 8 9.89 19.51 -36.84
CA ARG A 8 9.15 20.02 -35.69
C ARG A 8 9.39 19.16 -34.45
N LEU A 9 9.79 19.80 -33.35
CA LEU A 9 9.74 19.29 -31.99
C LEU A 9 8.29 18.93 -31.65
N LEU A 10 8.01 17.63 -31.55
CA LEU A 10 6.90 17.08 -30.78
C LEU A 10 7.57 16.55 -29.51
N ALA A 11 7.47 17.18 -28.34
CA ALA A 11 6.28 17.19 -27.48
C ALA A 11 5.60 15.81 -27.53
N GLY A 12 5.62 14.97 -26.52
CA GLY A 12 6.12 15.06 -25.16
C GLY A 12 5.77 13.72 -24.49
N VAL A 13 6.38 13.48 -23.34
CA VAL A 13 5.83 12.71 -22.22
C VAL A 13 5.27 11.31 -22.54
N CYS A 14 6.07 10.29 -22.23
CA CYS A 14 5.54 9.08 -21.60
C CYS A 14 6.57 8.57 -20.58
N LEU A 15 6.81 9.38 -19.55
CA LEU A 15 7.33 8.90 -18.28
C LEU A 15 6.15 8.24 -17.54
N LEU A 16 6.00 6.92 -17.69
CA LEU A 16 5.08 6.17 -16.82
C LEU A 16 5.66 4.79 -16.52
N ALA A 17 6.61 4.79 -15.59
CA ALA A 17 6.91 3.62 -14.78
C ALA A 17 7.17 4.08 -13.34
N VAL A 18 6.16 4.71 -12.73
CA VAL A 18 6.10 4.83 -11.26
C VAL A 18 5.17 3.72 -10.79
N ALA A 19 5.63 2.48 -10.95
CA ALA A 19 5.21 1.40 -10.08
C ALA A 19 5.99 1.59 -8.77
N LEU A 20 5.60 2.60 -7.99
CA LEU A 20 5.80 2.52 -6.55
C LEU A 20 4.85 1.42 -6.09
N ALA A 21 5.30 0.18 -6.20
CA ALA A 21 5.11 -0.74 -5.10
C ALA A 21 5.73 -0.04 -3.90
N GLY A 22 4.91 0.78 -3.24
CA GLY A 22 5.24 1.43 -1.99
C GLY A 22 5.53 0.33 -1.00
N CYS A 23 6.80 -0.05 -0.92
CA CYS A 23 7.40 -0.51 0.30
C CYS A 23 7.23 0.63 1.30
N ASP A 24 6.05 0.72 1.91
CA ASP A 24 5.74 1.57 3.07
C ASP A 24 6.55 1.04 4.26
N ARG A 25 7.85 1.29 4.21
CA ARG A 25 8.72 1.25 5.37
C ARG A 25 8.45 2.52 6.17
N GLY A 26 7.53 2.38 7.12
CA GLY A 26 7.57 3.11 8.39
C GLY A 26 7.08 4.56 8.36
N GLY A 27 6.09 4.81 9.22
CA GLY A 27 5.95 6.09 9.91
C GLY A 27 5.19 7.16 9.15
N ASP A 28 3.88 6.96 9.01
CA ASP A 28 2.80 7.96 9.15
C ASP A 28 1.59 7.43 8.38
N ALA A 29 0.80 6.58 9.04
CA ALA A 29 -0.44 6.07 8.48
C ALA A 29 -1.46 7.20 8.43
N THR A 30 -1.44 8.00 7.35
CA THR A 30 -2.53 8.92 7.04
C THR A 30 -3.83 8.10 6.95
N PRO A 31 -4.94 8.51 7.60
CA PRO A 31 -6.21 7.81 7.47
C PRO A 31 -6.59 7.72 5.99
N THR A 32 -6.80 6.50 5.50
CA THR A 32 -7.05 6.27 4.09
C THR A 32 -8.52 6.56 3.81
N SER A 33 -8.77 7.42 2.84
CA SER A 33 -10.12 7.67 2.34
C SER A 33 -10.60 6.54 1.45
N GLY A 34 -11.89 6.25 1.50
CA GLY A 34 -12.52 5.25 0.65
C GLY A 34 -13.45 4.32 1.42
N THR A 35 -14.06 3.41 0.69
CA THR A 35 -14.90 2.34 1.23
C THR A 35 -14.03 1.17 1.66
N VAL A 36 -14.16 0.70 2.89
CA VAL A 36 -13.42 -0.49 3.34
C VAL A 36 -13.99 -1.71 2.64
N THR A 37 -13.17 -2.40 1.86
CA THR A 37 -13.57 -3.59 1.11
C THR A 37 -13.23 -4.89 1.83
N ASP A 38 -12.12 -4.89 2.56
CA ASP A 38 -11.64 -6.09 3.26
C ASP A 38 -10.84 -5.74 4.51
N LYS A 39 -10.79 -6.69 5.44
CA LYS A 39 -10.00 -6.62 6.66
C LYS A 39 -9.35 -7.97 6.92
N LYS A 40 -8.03 -7.96 7.11
CA LYS A 40 -7.22 -9.16 7.33
C LYS A 40 -6.48 -9.09 8.66
N LEU A 41 -6.51 -10.20 9.40
CA LEU A 41 -5.72 -10.44 10.60
C LEU A 41 -4.71 -11.54 10.32
N ASP A 42 -3.44 -11.22 10.35
CA ASP A 42 -2.37 -12.21 10.30
C ASP A 42 -1.90 -12.50 11.74
N PRO A 43 -2.20 -13.68 12.31
CA PRO A 43 -1.84 -14.01 13.69
C PRO A 43 -0.32 -14.11 13.86
N PRO A 44 0.19 -14.01 15.11
CA PRO A 44 1.61 -14.11 15.35
C PRO A 44 2.11 -15.50 14.97
N ARG A 45 3.24 -15.55 14.27
CA ARG A 45 3.79 -16.81 13.77
C ARG A 45 5.30 -16.84 13.87
N CYS A 46 5.87 -18.04 13.84
CA CYS A 46 7.31 -18.19 13.80
C CYS A 46 7.82 -18.06 12.35
N GLY A 47 8.73 -17.12 12.11
CA GLY A 47 9.39 -16.94 10.83
C GLY A 47 10.63 -17.83 10.63
N ALA A 48 11.25 -18.29 11.72
CA ALA A 48 12.41 -19.19 11.66
C ALA A 48 12.49 -20.11 12.88
N TRP A 49 12.80 -21.38 12.65
CA TRP A 49 12.98 -22.42 13.67
C TRP A 49 14.43 -22.89 13.72
N ASN A 50 14.99 -23.16 14.90
CA ASN A 50 16.30 -23.81 15.04
C ASN A 50 16.20 -25.35 15.00
N LYS A 51 17.35 -26.04 15.03
CA LYS A 51 17.43 -27.51 15.00
C LYS A 51 16.77 -28.19 16.21
N GLN A 52 16.54 -27.46 17.29
CA GLN A 52 15.86 -27.91 18.51
C GLN A 52 14.34 -27.65 18.48
N HIS A 53 13.78 -27.29 17.32
CA HIS A 53 12.37 -26.89 17.18
C HIS A 53 11.98 -25.75 18.11
N GLN A 54 12.89 -24.80 18.34
CA GLN A 54 12.60 -23.56 19.05
C GLN A 54 12.49 -22.41 18.05
N CYS A 55 11.51 -21.55 18.26
CA CYS A 55 11.32 -20.37 17.43
C CYS A 55 12.39 -19.32 17.71
N THR A 56 13.20 -18.97 16.71
CA THR A 56 14.27 -17.96 16.82
C THR A 56 13.87 -16.59 16.29
N HIS A 57 12.87 -16.53 15.42
CA HIS A 57 12.34 -15.28 14.89
C HIS A 57 10.81 -15.28 14.95
N ARG A 58 10.23 -14.43 15.79
CA ARG A 58 8.78 -14.26 15.89
C ARG A 58 8.33 -13.12 14.99
N ILE A 59 7.38 -13.40 14.13
CA ILE A 59 6.65 -12.40 13.34
C ILE A 59 5.44 -11.98 14.18
N PRO A 60 5.31 -10.70 14.54
CA PRO A 60 4.18 -10.22 15.35
C PRO A 60 2.87 -10.26 14.55
N THR A 61 1.76 -10.14 15.26
CA THR A 61 0.44 -9.96 14.65
C THR A 61 0.45 -8.75 13.71
N ARG A 62 -0.18 -8.87 12.54
CA ARG A 62 -0.38 -7.75 11.61
C ARG A 62 -1.87 -7.58 11.32
N TYR A 63 -2.31 -6.33 11.33
CA TYR A 63 -3.69 -5.93 11.02
C TYR A 63 -3.67 -5.16 9.71
N GLU A 64 -4.43 -5.62 8.72
CA GLU A 64 -4.48 -5.00 7.40
C GLU A 64 -5.92 -4.64 7.04
N ILE A 65 -6.08 -3.49 6.39
CA ILE A 65 -7.35 -2.99 5.87
C ILE A 65 -7.16 -2.66 4.40
N CYS A 66 -8.12 -3.06 3.56
CA CYS A 66 -8.19 -2.65 2.17
C CYS A 66 -9.30 -1.62 1.96
N PHE A 67 -8.99 -0.59 1.18
CA PHE A 67 -9.89 0.49 0.80
C PHE A 67 -10.07 0.52 -0.71
N GLU A 68 -11.28 0.85 -1.14
CA GLU A 68 -11.61 1.18 -2.51
C GLU A 68 -12.05 2.65 -2.61
N ASP A 69 -11.40 3.38 -3.51
CA ASP A 69 -11.72 4.76 -3.87
C ASP A 69 -11.88 4.86 -5.39
N GLY A 70 -13.12 4.75 -5.86
CA GLY A 70 -13.48 4.74 -7.28
C GLY A 70 -12.87 3.56 -8.04
N LYS A 71 -11.68 3.74 -8.63
CA LYS A 71 -10.95 2.70 -9.38
C LYS A 71 -9.68 2.22 -8.68
N LYS A 72 -9.35 2.77 -7.51
CA LYS A 72 -8.15 2.44 -6.76
C LYS A 72 -8.49 1.50 -5.62
N HIS A 73 -7.79 0.37 -5.56
CA HIS A 73 -7.86 -0.57 -4.45
C HIS A 73 -6.50 -0.59 -3.73
N THR A 74 -6.49 -0.28 -2.43
CA THR A 74 -5.25 -0.14 -1.65
C THR A 74 -5.37 -0.86 -0.32
N CYS A 75 -4.44 -1.77 -0.02
CA CYS A 75 -4.36 -2.45 1.27
C CYS A 75 -3.17 -1.92 2.09
N ARG A 76 -3.37 -1.68 3.39
CA ARG A 76 -2.32 -1.18 4.28
C ARG A 76 -2.39 -1.85 5.64
N THR A 77 -1.21 -2.08 6.22
CA THR A 77 -1.08 -2.49 7.61
C THR A 77 -1.31 -1.29 8.52
N VAL A 78 -2.19 -1.44 9.52
CA VAL A 78 -2.59 -0.39 10.47
C VAL A 78 -2.39 -0.86 11.91
N PRO A 79 -2.39 0.05 12.89
CA PRO A 79 -2.49 -0.32 14.31
C PRO A 79 -3.77 -1.10 14.62
N GLN A 80 -3.74 -1.93 15.67
CA GLN A 80 -4.90 -2.72 16.11
C GLN A 80 -6.13 -1.85 16.39
N HIS A 81 -5.95 -0.72 17.08
CA HIS A 81 -7.07 0.15 17.47
C HIS A 81 -7.78 0.75 16.25
N ASP A 82 -7.05 1.04 15.18
CA ASP A 82 -7.64 1.48 13.92
C ASP A 82 -8.37 0.34 13.25
N TRP A 83 -7.73 -0.83 13.13
CA TRP A 83 -8.36 -2.03 12.58
C TRP A 83 -9.68 -2.35 13.26
N GLU A 84 -9.80 -2.21 14.59
CA GLU A 84 -11.05 -2.44 15.31
C GLU A 84 -12.13 -1.39 15.01
N ARG A 85 -11.75 -0.15 14.69
CA ARG A 85 -12.68 0.95 14.37
C ARG A 85 -13.26 0.86 12.96
N TYR A 86 -12.45 0.52 11.97
CA TYR A 86 -12.90 0.41 10.58
C TYR A 86 -13.85 -0.78 10.40
N LYS A 87 -14.93 -0.60 9.64
CA LYS A 87 -15.90 -1.64 9.28
C LYS A 87 -15.97 -1.82 7.78
N VAL A 88 -16.01 -3.08 7.32
CA VAL A 88 -16.20 -3.41 5.91
C VAL A 88 -17.55 -2.88 5.43
N GLY A 89 -17.55 -2.21 4.28
CA GLY A 89 -18.72 -1.55 3.69
C GLY A 89 -18.86 -0.08 4.06
N ASP A 90 -18.20 0.40 5.12
CA ASP A 90 -18.25 1.81 5.51
C ASP A 90 -17.29 2.65 4.66
N HIS A 91 -17.73 3.87 4.31
CA HIS A 91 -16.93 4.86 3.60
C HIS A 91 -16.34 5.89 4.57
N TYR A 92 -15.02 6.09 4.48
CA TYR A 92 -14.27 7.03 5.32
C TYR A 92 -13.74 8.18 4.43
N PRO A 93 -13.99 9.45 4.79
CA PRO A 93 -13.51 10.59 4.01
C PRO A 93 -12.01 10.78 4.19
N ALA A 94 -11.37 11.45 3.21
CA ALA A 94 -9.99 11.93 3.38
C ALA A 94 -9.95 12.95 4.51
N SER A 95 -9.02 12.76 5.44
CA SER A 95 -8.71 13.75 6.48
C SER A 95 -7.81 14.85 5.93
#